data_AF-A0A5B7BY87-F1
#
_entry.id   AF-A0A5B7BY87-F1
#
_cell.length_a   1.000
_cell.length_b   1.000
_cell.length_c   1.000
_cell.angle_alpha   90.00
_cell.angle_beta   90.00
_cell.angle_gamma   90.00
#
_symmetry.space_group_name_H-M   'P 1'
#
loop_
_entity.id
_entity.type
_entity.pdbx_description
1 polymer ?
#
loop_
_entity_poly.entity_id
_entity_poly.type
_entity_poly.pdbx_seq_one_letter_code
_entity_poly.pdbx_strand_id
1 'polypeptide(L)'
;LTRDGDLLLRDSDGTKVWSTHTAGNSVLGMNITELGNFVLFNNEGATVWQSFDHPTDSLLSGQRLNEGQRLIASSSKSNWSRGLYYATLTSATGFAVYTEDDQGQSLMYYQLLHADQSSRTGNRSNYAEFQRGGFEVNLGTSRAVFGRIPISSPFEDYTEYIRLDSDGHLKIYQHSQAREVIELLDMVTHDLGECQHPRRCGEYGVCREGQCSCPT
;
A
#
# COMPACT_ATOMS: atom_id res chain seq x y z
N LEU A 1 -12.11 23.76 3.58
CA LEU A 1 -12.84 23.40 4.81
C LEU A 1 -14.14 24.19 4.83
N THR A 2 -15.29 23.53 4.98
CA THR A 2 -16.60 24.19 5.12
C THR A 2 -16.77 24.73 6.53
N ARG A 3 -17.79 25.59 6.73
CA ARG A 3 -18.17 26.09 8.07
C ARG A 3 -18.57 24.97 9.02
N ASP A 4 -19.08 23.86 8.49
CA ASP A 4 -19.51 22.69 9.28
C ASP A 4 -18.37 21.70 9.55
N GLY A 5 -17.14 22.02 9.12
CA GLY A 5 -15.96 21.19 9.39
C GLY A 5 -15.73 20.05 8.39
N ASP A 6 -16.22 20.15 7.16
CA ASP A 6 -15.98 19.16 6.10
C ASP A 6 -14.93 19.64 5.09
N LEU A 7 -14.00 18.77 4.71
CA LEU A 7 -13.09 19.04 3.60
C LEU A 7 -13.70 18.50 2.30
N LEU A 8 -13.89 19.40 1.35
CA LEU A 8 -14.54 19.12 0.06
C LEU A 8 -13.55 19.35 -1.07
N LEU A 9 -13.58 18.46 -2.06
CA LEU A 9 -13.05 18.73 -3.39
C LEU A 9 -14.24 19.00 -4.33
N ARG A 10 -14.15 20.09 -5.10
CA ARG A 10 -15.15 20.49 -6.09
C ARG A 10 -14.51 20.67 -7.45
N ASP A 11 -15.25 20.34 -8.50
CA ASP A 11 -14.88 20.66 -9.87
C ASP A 11 -15.04 22.18 -10.14
N SER A 12 -14.52 22.64 -11.27
CA SER A 12 -14.61 24.01 -11.79
C SER A 12 -16.04 24.53 -11.94
N ASP A 13 -17.03 23.65 -12.15
CA ASP A 13 -18.45 23.98 -12.20
C ASP A 13 -19.11 24.05 -10.80
N GLY A 14 -18.36 23.75 -9.73
CA GLY A 14 -18.81 23.73 -8.35
C GLY A 14 -19.38 22.39 -7.86
N THR A 15 -19.45 21.36 -8.71
CA THR A 15 -19.91 20.00 -8.39
C THR A 15 -19.00 19.35 -7.34
N LYS A 16 -19.57 18.74 -6.30
CA LYS A 16 -18.81 18.01 -5.27
C LYS A 16 -18.32 16.68 -5.83
N VAL A 17 -17.01 16.49 -5.90
CA VAL A 17 -16.38 15.24 -6.39
C VAL A 17 -15.89 14.34 -5.25
N TRP A 18 -15.53 14.90 -4.10
CA TRP A 18 -15.08 14.14 -2.93
C TRP A 18 -15.30 14.91 -1.62
N SER A 19 -15.45 14.19 -0.52
CA SER A 19 -15.55 14.77 0.83
C SER A 19 -14.99 13.84 1.91
N THR A 20 -14.44 14.42 2.98
CA THR A 20 -14.06 13.69 4.20
C THR A 20 -15.25 13.18 5.00
N HIS A 21 -16.45 13.71 4.73
CA HIS A 21 -17.69 13.39 5.44
C HIS A 21 -17.61 13.69 6.95
N THR A 22 -16.94 14.80 7.30
CA THR A 22 -16.73 15.23 8.69
C THR A 22 -17.63 16.39 9.12
N ALA A 23 -18.64 16.71 8.31
CA ALA A 23 -19.61 17.74 8.63
C ALA A 23 -20.27 17.48 10.00
N GLY A 24 -20.25 18.46 10.89
CA GLY A 24 -20.79 18.36 12.24
C GLY A 24 -19.80 17.87 13.31
N ASN A 25 -18.60 17.43 12.92
CA ASN A 25 -17.60 16.90 13.86
C ASN A 25 -16.65 17.96 14.44
N SER A 26 -17.01 19.24 14.36
CA SER A 26 -16.25 20.37 14.94
C SER A 26 -14.78 20.42 14.53
N VAL A 27 -14.47 20.12 13.27
CA VAL A 27 -13.11 20.23 12.73
C VAL A 27 -12.64 21.69 12.85
N LEU A 28 -11.56 21.88 13.60
CA LEU A 28 -10.94 23.18 13.86
C LEU A 28 -9.85 23.50 12.84
N GLY A 29 -9.11 22.48 12.40
CA GLY A 29 -7.95 22.67 11.54
C GLY A 29 -7.50 21.40 10.84
N MET A 30 -6.43 21.55 10.06
CA MET A 30 -5.80 20.46 9.33
C MET A 30 -4.28 20.58 9.41
N ASN A 31 -3.57 19.45 9.39
CA ASN A 31 -2.12 19.39 9.43
C ASN A 31 -1.60 18.25 8.56
N ILE A 32 -0.39 18.40 8.01
CA ILE A 32 0.38 17.29 7.43
C ILE A 32 1.51 16.98 8.40
N THR A 33 1.52 15.76 8.94
CA THR A 33 2.59 15.29 9.84
C THR A 33 3.90 15.08 9.09
N GLU A 34 5.02 15.01 9.81
CA GLU A 34 6.33 14.71 9.23
C GLU A 34 6.38 13.35 8.50
N LEU A 35 5.50 12.41 8.88
CA LEU A 35 5.36 11.12 8.21
C LEU A 35 4.44 11.15 6.98
N GLY A 36 3.89 12.32 6.63
CA GLY A 36 3.01 12.50 5.47
C GLY A 36 1.53 12.21 5.73
N ASN A 37 1.14 11.92 6.98
CA ASN A 37 -0.28 11.77 7.34
C ASN A 37 -0.97 13.14 7.30
N PHE A 38 -2.01 13.28 6.48
CA PHE A 38 -2.87 14.46 6.45
C PHE A 38 -4.04 14.27 7.41
N VAL A 39 -4.14 15.13 8.42
CA VAL A 39 -5.04 14.98 9.57
C VAL A 39 -5.97 16.17 9.67
N LEU A 40 -7.26 15.92 9.88
CA LEU A 40 -8.25 16.88 10.36
C LEU A 40 -8.44 16.69 11.86
N PHE A 41 -8.39 17.77 12.64
CA PHE A 41 -8.50 17.72 14.10
C PHE A 41 -9.54 18.70 14.65
N ASN A 42 -10.14 18.36 15.79
CA ASN A 42 -11.12 19.20 16.48
C ASN A 42 -10.45 20.18 17.47
N ASN A 43 -11.28 20.94 18.20
CA ASN A 43 -10.83 21.90 19.23
C ASN A 43 -10.16 21.26 20.46
N GLU A 44 -10.35 19.96 20.68
CA GLU A 44 -9.68 19.18 21.73
C GLU A 44 -8.33 18.60 21.25
N GLY A 45 -7.96 18.85 19.99
CA GLY A 45 -6.77 18.28 19.36
C GLY A 45 -6.94 16.81 18.95
N ALA A 46 -8.16 16.25 19.03
CA ALA A 46 -8.44 14.89 18.62
C ALA A 46 -8.54 14.77 17.10
N THR A 47 -7.98 13.69 16.54
CA THR A 47 -8.10 13.35 15.12
C THR A 47 -9.55 13.01 14.78
N VAL A 48 -10.14 13.78 13.87
CA VAL A 48 -11.49 13.55 13.32
C VAL A 48 -11.42 12.71 12.05
N TRP A 49 -10.38 12.90 11.26
CA TRP A 49 -10.12 12.17 10.01
C TRP A 49 -8.63 12.18 9.71
N GLN A 50 -8.10 11.14 9.10
CA GLN A 50 -6.70 11.08 8.67
C GLN A 50 -6.52 10.29 7.39
N SER A 51 -5.57 10.69 6.54
CA SER A 51 -5.32 10.03 5.25
C SER A 51 -4.76 8.63 5.41
N PHE A 52 -4.08 8.34 6.52
CA PHE A 52 -3.52 7.01 6.79
C PHE A 52 -4.57 5.91 6.89
N ASP A 53 -5.81 6.25 7.24
CA ASP A 53 -6.94 5.31 7.28
C ASP A 53 -7.54 5.03 5.89
N HIS A 54 -7.04 5.70 4.85
CA HIS A 54 -7.51 5.61 3.47
C HIS A 54 -6.34 5.35 2.50
N PRO A 55 -5.74 4.15 2.54
CA PRO A 55 -4.60 3.82 1.69
C PRO A 55 -4.97 3.80 0.20
N THR A 56 -3.97 4.07 -0.66
CA THR A 56 -4.10 4.10 -2.13
C THR A 56 -3.36 2.91 -2.76
N ASP A 57 -2.29 3.16 -3.51
CA ASP A 57 -1.35 2.18 -4.05
C ASP A 57 -0.11 2.03 -3.14
N SER A 58 0.04 2.88 -2.13
CA SER A 58 1.26 3.03 -1.34
C SER A 58 0.99 3.02 0.17
N LEU A 59 1.96 2.57 0.97
CA LEU A 59 2.01 2.77 2.42
C LEU A 59 3.27 3.54 2.80
N LEU A 60 3.08 4.61 3.56
CA LEU A 60 4.18 5.37 4.15
C LEU A 60 4.67 4.73 5.46
N SER A 61 5.84 5.15 5.92
CA SER A 61 6.37 4.68 7.20
C SER A 61 5.44 5.05 8.35
N GLY A 62 5.08 4.06 9.17
CA GLY A 62 4.13 4.21 10.29
C GLY A 62 2.66 4.15 9.88
N GLN A 63 2.35 4.04 8.58
CA GLN A 63 0.99 3.76 8.11
C GLN A 63 0.69 2.26 8.20
N ARG A 64 -0.50 1.93 8.72
CA ARG A 64 -0.99 0.55 8.81
C ARG A 64 -2.02 0.26 7.73
N LEU A 65 -1.86 -0.87 7.06
CA LEU A 65 -2.91 -1.53 6.29
C LEU A 65 -3.61 -2.53 7.22
N ASN A 66 -4.79 -2.17 7.72
CA ASN A 66 -5.59 -3.03 8.55
C ASN A 66 -6.30 -4.11 7.73
N GLU A 67 -6.72 -5.20 8.39
CA GLU A 67 -7.47 -6.27 7.74
C GLU A 67 -8.68 -5.75 6.97
N GLY A 68 -8.84 -6.24 5.73
CA GLY A 68 -9.91 -5.82 4.81
C GLY A 68 -9.59 -4.57 3.98
N GLN A 69 -8.57 -3.78 4.36
CA GLN A 69 -8.08 -2.69 3.51
C GLN A 69 -7.24 -3.22 2.34
N ARG A 70 -7.14 -2.42 1.28
CA ARG A 70 -6.40 -2.78 0.07
C ARG A 70 -5.45 -1.68 -0.35
N LEU A 71 -4.28 -2.09 -0.85
CA LEU A 71 -3.51 -1.28 -1.78
C LEU A 71 -3.98 -1.62 -3.18
N ILE A 72 -4.38 -0.63 -3.98
CA ILE A 72 -4.85 -0.84 -5.35
C ILE A 72 -3.91 -0.07 -6.27
N ALA A 73 -3.24 -0.80 -7.16
CA ALA A 73 -2.34 -0.19 -8.13
C ALA A 73 -3.08 0.77 -9.06
N SER A 74 -2.35 1.75 -9.58
CA SER A 74 -2.86 2.57 -10.69
C SER A 74 -2.97 1.73 -11.96
N SER A 75 -3.80 2.16 -12.92
CA SER A 75 -3.94 1.47 -14.20
C SER A 75 -2.70 1.62 -15.08
N SER A 76 -1.96 2.72 -14.94
CA SER A 76 -0.65 2.93 -15.55
C SER A 76 0.16 3.98 -14.79
N LYS A 77 1.41 4.23 -15.23
CA LYS A 77 2.26 5.31 -14.69
C LYS A 77 1.68 6.72 -14.89
N SER A 78 0.79 6.90 -15.87
CA SER A 78 0.19 8.21 -16.19
C SER A 78 -1.31 8.28 -15.88
N ASN A 79 -1.93 7.16 -15.55
CA ASN A 79 -3.35 7.08 -15.23
C ASN A 79 -3.57 6.50 -13.82
N TRP A 80 -4.00 7.37 -12.92
CA TRP A 80 -4.26 7.07 -11.51
C TRP A 80 -5.62 6.40 -11.25
N SER A 81 -6.35 6.01 -12.29
CA SER A 81 -7.54 5.16 -12.12
C SER A 81 -7.16 3.79 -11.55
N ARG A 82 -8.13 3.08 -10.98
CA ARG A 82 -7.91 1.72 -10.44
C ARG A 82 -7.39 0.77 -11.53
N GLY A 83 -6.28 0.10 -11.25
CA GLY A 83 -5.69 -0.95 -12.05
C GLY A 83 -6.14 -2.35 -11.63
N LEU A 84 -5.50 -3.37 -12.20
CA LEU A 84 -5.86 -4.79 -12.02
C LEU A 84 -5.17 -5.45 -10.82
N TYR A 85 -4.17 -4.79 -10.23
CA TYR A 85 -3.38 -5.36 -9.14
C TYR A 85 -3.81 -4.76 -7.81
N TYR A 86 -3.93 -5.62 -6.80
CA TYR A 86 -4.14 -5.16 -5.44
C TYR A 86 -3.45 -6.04 -4.42
N ALA A 87 -3.06 -5.45 -3.29
CA ALA A 87 -2.56 -6.14 -2.11
C ALA A 87 -3.56 -5.98 -0.97
N THR A 88 -3.72 -7.00 -0.14
CA THR A 88 -4.62 -6.93 1.02
C THR A 88 -4.13 -7.80 2.15
N LEU A 89 -4.61 -7.49 3.36
CA LEU A 89 -4.40 -8.28 4.55
C LEU A 89 -5.69 -8.98 4.94
N THR A 90 -5.64 -10.30 5.09
CA THR A 90 -6.74 -11.07 5.68
C THR A 90 -6.20 -12.04 6.75
N SER A 91 -7.04 -12.37 7.72
CA SER A 91 -6.77 -13.42 8.70
C SER A 91 -6.59 -14.81 8.08
N ALA A 92 -7.07 -15.05 6.86
CA ALA A 92 -6.94 -16.34 6.19
C ALA A 92 -5.63 -16.48 5.40
N THR A 93 -5.22 -15.43 4.69
CA THR A 93 -4.08 -15.45 3.76
C THR A 93 -2.90 -14.61 4.22
N GLY A 94 -2.98 -13.97 5.39
CA GLY A 94 -1.98 -12.96 5.75
C GLY A 94 -1.97 -11.81 4.75
N PHE A 95 -0.78 -11.23 4.52
CA PHE A 95 -0.60 -10.23 3.48
C PHE A 95 -0.33 -10.93 2.15
N ALA A 96 -1.17 -10.65 1.16
CA ALA A 96 -1.10 -11.27 -0.16
C ALA A 96 -1.39 -10.27 -1.27
N VAL A 97 -0.85 -10.55 -2.45
CA VAL A 97 -0.98 -9.72 -3.65
C VAL A 97 -1.64 -10.52 -4.76
N TYR A 98 -2.57 -9.85 -5.44
CA TYR A 98 -3.49 -10.42 -6.39
C TYR A 98 -3.51 -9.63 -7.69
N THR A 99 -3.85 -10.32 -8.76
CA THR A 99 -4.26 -9.73 -10.04
C THR A 99 -5.68 -10.19 -10.36
N GLU A 100 -6.45 -9.36 -11.05
CA GLU A 100 -7.74 -9.75 -11.61
C GLU A 100 -7.57 -10.26 -13.05
N ASP A 101 -8.16 -11.40 -13.35
CA ASP A 101 -8.25 -11.90 -14.72
C ASP A 101 -9.37 -11.19 -15.51
N ASP A 102 -9.49 -11.53 -16.80
CA ASP A 102 -10.46 -10.90 -17.68
C ASP A 102 -11.93 -11.21 -17.29
N GLN A 103 -12.15 -12.18 -16.40
CA GLN A 103 -13.47 -12.54 -15.84
C GLN A 103 -13.70 -11.90 -14.46
N GLY A 104 -12.74 -11.11 -13.96
CA GLY A 104 -12.78 -10.49 -12.63
C GLY A 104 -12.44 -11.45 -11.49
N GLN A 105 -11.93 -12.65 -11.78
CA GLN A 105 -11.47 -13.58 -10.76
C GLN A 105 -10.11 -13.12 -10.23
N SER A 106 -9.99 -13.06 -8.90
CA SER A 106 -8.73 -12.74 -8.23
C SER A 106 -7.79 -13.95 -8.24
N LEU A 107 -6.58 -13.75 -8.73
CA LEU A 107 -5.49 -14.73 -8.78
C LEU A 107 -4.34 -14.24 -7.89
N MET A 108 -4.02 -15.01 -6.86
CA MET A 108 -2.91 -14.71 -5.94
C MET A 108 -1.58 -15.07 -6.60
N TYR A 109 -0.60 -14.17 -6.53
CA TYR A 109 0.76 -14.45 -7.03
C TYR A 109 1.86 -14.16 -6.01
N TYR A 110 1.54 -13.56 -4.86
CA TYR A 110 2.51 -13.37 -3.79
C TYR A 110 1.83 -13.42 -2.41
N GLN A 111 2.53 -13.95 -1.42
CA GLN A 111 2.07 -14.08 -0.04
C GLN A 111 3.26 -14.03 0.92
N LEU A 112 3.23 -13.12 1.89
CA LEU A 112 4.31 -12.95 2.87
C LEU A 112 4.08 -13.75 4.18
N LEU A 113 2.85 -14.19 4.44
CA LEU A 113 2.53 -15.01 5.61
C LEU A 113 1.43 -16.02 5.32
N HIS A 114 1.64 -17.26 5.74
CA HIS A 114 0.54 -18.20 5.94
C HIS A 114 -0.02 -18.01 7.36
N ALA A 115 -1.32 -17.75 7.48
CA ALA A 115 -1.96 -17.63 8.79
C ALA A 115 -1.97 -19.01 9.46
N ASP A 116 -1.24 -19.18 10.57
CA ASP A 116 -1.37 -20.37 11.39
C ASP A 116 -2.72 -20.36 12.11
N GLN A 117 -3.58 -21.31 11.75
CA GLN A 117 -4.92 -21.44 12.33
C GLN A 117 -4.92 -21.99 13.77
N SER A 118 -3.75 -22.37 14.31
CA SER A 118 -3.64 -23.16 15.55
C SER A 118 -3.90 -22.42 16.86
N SER A 119 -3.90 -21.07 16.90
CA SER A 119 -4.00 -20.35 18.17
C SER A 119 -4.74 -19.02 18.07
N ARG A 120 -6.05 -19.04 17.82
CA ARG A 120 -6.92 -17.85 17.87
C ARG A 120 -7.19 -17.41 19.32
N THR A 121 -6.21 -16.79 19.96
CA THR A 121 -6.39 -16.15 21.27
C THR A 121 -5.79 -14.75 21.24
N GLY A 122 -6.56 -13.78 20.74
CA GLY A 122 -6.17 -12.38 20.82
C GLY A 122 -7.19 -11.46 20.19
N ASN A 123 -7.73 -10.54 20.99
CA ASN A 123 -8.63 -9.47 20.57
C ASN A 123 -7.87 -8.31 19.90
N ARG A 124 -6.79 -8.60 19.16
CA ARG A 124 -5.89 -7.60 18.55
C ARG A 124 -6.22 -7.47 17.07
N SER A 125 -6.31 -6.23 16.58
CA SER A 125 -6.55 -5.95 15.16
C SER A 125 -5.35 -6.39 14.33
N ASN A 126 -5.63 -7.11 13.24
CA ASN A 126 -4.63 -7.53 12.26
C ASN A 126 -4.19 -6.32 11.43
N TYR A 127 -2.88 -6.14 11.25
CA TYR A 127 -2.33 -5.06 10.44
C TYR A 127 -1.03 -5.46 9.73
N ALA A 128 -0.75 -4.79 8.62
CA ALA A 128 0.55 -4.78 7.98
C ALA A 128 1.10 -3.36 8.02
N GLU A 129 2.38 -3.19 8.34
CA GLU A 129 2.98 -1.88 8.59
C GLU A 129 4.35 -1.81 7.93
N PHE A 130 4.58 -0.74 7.19
CA PHE A 130 5.91 -0.42 6.67
C PHE A 130 6.69 0.38 7.71
N GLN A 131 7.87 -0.10 8.09
CA GLN A 131 8.77 0.55 9.05
C GLN A 131 10.18 0.69 8.46
N ARG A 132 10.95 1.62 9.01
CA ARG A 132 12.36 1.83 8.64
C ARG A 132 13.17 0.56 9.01
N GLY A 133 13.36 -0.32 8.03
CA GLY A 133 14.05 -1.61 8.19
C GLY A 133 13.26 -2.84 7.74
N GLY A 134 11.97 -2.70 7.39
CA GLY A 134 11.21 -3.83 6.85
C GLY A 134 9.71 -3.61 6.76
N PHE A 135 9.03 -4.66 6.34
CA PHE A 135 7.57 -4.71 6.27
C PHE A 135 7.05 -5.77 7.23
N GLU A 136 6.31 -5.35 8.25
CA GLU A 136 5.74 -6.22 9.28
C GLU A 136 4.33 -6.62 8.91
N VAL A 137 3.98 -7.88 9.14
CA VAL A 137 2.61 -8.37 9.13
C VAL A 137 2.29 -9.00 10.48
N ASN A 138 1.26 -8.48 11.14
CA ASN A 138 0.81 -8.90 12.45
C ASN A 138 -0.63 -9.42 12.35
N LEU A 139 -0.83 -10.70 12.64
CA LEU A 139 -2.14 -11.36 12.65
C LEU A 139 -2.64 -11.63 14.08
N GLY A 140 -2.11 -10.91 15.07
CA GLY A 140 -2.37 -11.08 16.50
C GLY A 140 -1.73 -12.32 17.10
N THR A 141 -1.85 -13.47 16.42
CA THR A 141 -1.38 -14.80 16.83
C THR A 141 -0.04 -15.15 16.22
N SER A 142 0.26 -14.56 15.06
CA SER A 142 1.49 -14.75 14.29
C SER A 142 2.01 -13.40 13.80
N ARG A 143 3.33 -13.33 13.63
CA ARG A 143 4.03 -12.15 13.12
C ARG A 143 5.10 -12.61 12.14
N ALA A 144 5.17 -11.95 11.00
CA ALA A 144 6.34 -11.99 10.13
C ALA A 144 6.86 -10.60 9.90
N VAL A 145 8.14 -10.56 9.59
CA VAL A 145 8.82 -9.34 9.16
C VAL A 145 9.56 -9.71 7.89
N PHE A 146 9.20 -9.07 6.79
CA PHE A 146 10.09 -8.99 5.65
C PHE A 146 11.22 -8.03 6.03
N GLY A 147 12.35 -8.59 6.46
CA GLY A 147 13.52 -7.83 6.86
C GLY A 147 14.31 -7.38 5.64
N ARG A 148 14.81 -6.15 5.67
CA ARG A 148 15.83 -5.68 4.72
C ARG A 148 17.02 -5.14 5.49
N ILE A 149 18.20 -5.22 4.88
CA ILE A 149 19.36 -4.50 5.39
C ILE A 149 19.09 -3.01 5.15
N PRO A 150 19.06 -2.15 6.19
CA PRO A 150 18.97 -0.72 6.01
C PRO A 150 20.17 -0.29 5.16
N ILE A 151 19.91 0.24 3.97
CA ILE A 151 20.99 0.81 3.16
C ILE A 151 21.47 2.04 3.92
N SER A 152 22.78 2.15 4.12
CA SER A 152 23.38 3.37 4.63
C SER A 152 23.11 4.50 3.64
N SER A 153 22.03 5.25 3.86
CA SER A 153 21.79 6.46 3.10
C SER A 153 22.79 7.51 3.59
N PRO A 154 23.59 8.12 2.71
CA PRO A 154 24.43 9.26 3.09
C PRO A 154 23.60 10.51 3.39
N PHE A 155 22.27 10.44 3.23
CA PHE A 155 21.32 11.51 3.48
C PHE A 155 20.51 11.18 4.73
N GLU A 156 20.37 12.17 5.62
CA GLU A 156 19.53 12.07 6.82
C GLU A 156 18.05 12.37 6.50
N ASP A 157 17.77 13.14 5.44
CA ASP A 157 16.42 13.60 5.06
C ASP A 157 15.89 12.84 3.83
N TYR A 158 15.28 11.69 4.09
CA TYR A 158 14.61 10.87 3.08
C TYR A 158 13.36 10.20 3.64
N THR A 159 12.40 9.98 2.76
CA THR A 159 11.18 9.23 3.03
C THR A 159 11.24 7.91 2.29
N GLU A 160 10.91 6.83 3.00
CA GLU A 160 10.69 5.54 2.38
C GLU A 160 9.21 5.18 2.38
N TYR A 161 8.80 4.44 1.38
CA TYR A 161 7.44 3.93 1.25
C TYR A 161 7.43 2.65 0.45
N ILE A 162 6.41 1.84 0.66
CA ILE A 162 6.10 0.69 -0.20
C ILE A 162 5.00 1.08 -1.16
N ARG A 163 5.07 0.63 -2.41
CA ARG A 163 4.05 0.84 -3.44
C ARG A 163 3.82 -0.43 -4.24
N LEU A 164 2.56 -0.71 -4.54
CA LEU A 164 2.16 -1.67 -5.56
C LEU A 164 2.02 -0.93 -6.90
N ASP A 165 2.97 -1.14 -7.79
CA ASP A 165 3.01 -0.46 -9.08
C ASP A 165 1.99 -1.02 -10.08
N SER A 166 1.72 -0.24 -11.13
CA SER A 166 0.77 -0.61 -12.19
C SER A 166 1.13 -1.88 -12.96
N ASP A 167 2.38 -2.34 -12.86
CA ASP A 167 2.86 -3.59 -13.45
C ASP A 167 2.74 -4.80 -12.51
N GLY A 168 2.22 -4.60 -11.29
CA GLY A 168 2.05 -5.65 -10.27
C GLY A 168 3.28 -5.83 -9.38
N HIS A 169 4.33 -5.04 -9.55
CA HIS A 169 5.48 -5.14 -8.69
C HIS A 169 5.23 -4.46 -7.33
N LEU A 170 5.53 -5.16 -6.23
CA LEU A 170 5.43 -4.60 -4.87
C LEU A 170 6.83 -4.17 -4.42
N LYS A 171 7.08 -2.87 -4.47
CA LYS A 171 8.41 -2.29 -4.33
C LYS A 171 8.53 -1.34 -3.16
N ILE A 172 9.73 -1.31 -2.58
CA ILE A 172 10.12 -0.32 -1.59
C ILE A 172 10.92 0.76 -2.29
N TYR A 173 10.51 1.99 -2.08
CA TYR A 173 11.11 3.19 -2.65
C TYR A 173 11.72 4.06 -1.57
N GLN A 174 12.76 4.80 -1.94
CA GLN A 174 13.33 5.90 -1.18
C GLN A 174 13.24 7.17 -2.01
N HIS A 175 12.73 8.24 -1.42
CA HIS A 175 12.68 9.56 -2.01
C HIS A 175 13.38 10.58 -1.10
N SER A 176 14.22 11.42 -1.67
CA SER A 176 14.94 12.49 -0.96
C SER A 176 14.85 13.77 -1.76
N GLN A 177 14.82 14.94 -1.12
CA GLN A 177 14.69 16.21 -1.85
C GLN A 177 15.84 16.46 -2.85
N ALA A 178 17.02 15.91 -2.58
CA ALA A 178 18.22 16.12 -3.39
C ALA A 178 18.32 15.22 -4.63
N ARG A 179 17.47 14.19 -4.78
CA ARG A 179 17.56 13.18 -5.86
C ARG A 179 16.19 12.71 -6.32
N GLU A 180 16.15 12.13 -7.51
CA GLU A 180 15.00 11.36 -7.98
C GLU A 180 14.73 10.13 -7.07
N VAL A 181 13.52 9.59 -7.18
CA VAL A 181 13.07 8.38 -6.48
C VAL A 181 14.01 7.21 -6.80
N ILE A 182 14.44 6.49 -5.77
CA ILE A 182 15.28 5.29 -5.88
C ILE A 182 14.42 4.07 -5.54
N GLU A 183 14.39 3.08 -6.43
CA GLU A 183 13.88 1.74 -6.12
C GLU A 183 14.91 1.00 -5.26
N LEU A 184 14.53 0.62 -4.05
CA LEU A 184 15.42 -0.10 -3.14
C LEU A 184 15.32 -1.61 -3.32
N LEU A 185 14.10 -2.12 -3.51
CA LEU A 185 13.82 -3.55 -3.51
C LEU A 185 12.45 -3.86 -4.10
N ASP A 186 12.37 -4.95 -4.86
CA ASP A 186 11.12 -5.61 -5.23
C ASP A 186 10.91 -6.86 -4.37
N MET A 187 9.83 -6.88 -3.58
CA MET A 187 9.58 -7.96 -2.63
C MET A 187 9.24 -9.28 -3.32
N VAL A 188 8.48 -9.25 -4.41
CA VAL A 188 8.03 -10.45 -5.11
C VAL A 188 9.20 -11.08 -5.86
N THR A 189 9.98 -10.27 -6.58
CA THR A 189 11.21 -10.74 -7.24
C THR A 189 12.19 -11.29 -6.23
N HIS A 190 12.38 -10.61 -5.09
CA HIS A 190 13.33 -11.04 -4.07
C HIS A 190 13.01 -12.44 -3.53
N ASP A 191 11.73 -12.71 -3.23
CA ASP A 191 11.34 -13.97 -2.60
C ASP A 191 11.10 -15.10 -3.60
N LEU A 192 10.54 -14.81 -4.76
CA LEU A 192 10.01 -15.81 -5.70
C LEU A 192 10.63 -15.73 -7.11
N GLY A 193 11.42 -14.69 -7.40
CA GLY A 193 12.07 -14.47 -8.69
C GLY A 193 11.21 -13.78 -9.75
N GLU A 194 11.85 -13.33 -10.83
CA GLU A 194 11.24 -12.51 -11.89
C GLU A 194 10.03 -13.17 -12.58
N CYS A 195 10.00 -14.50 -12.66
CA CYS A 195 8.94 -15.23 -13.34
C CYS A 195 7.64 -15.35 -12.54
N GLN A 196 7.64 -14.91 -11.27
CA GLN A 196 6.44 -14.91 -10.44
C GLN A 196 5.48 -13.77 -10.81
N HIS A 197 5.98 -12.69 -11.40
CA HIS A 197 5.17 -11.55 -11.78
C HIS A 197 4.18 -11.92 -12.90
N PRO A 198 2.88 -11.61 -12.73
CA PRO A 198 1.89 -11.83 -13.78
C PRO A 198 2.29 -11.12 -15.07
N ARG A 199 2.01 -11.75 -16.21
CA ARG A 199 2.24 -11.18 -17.55
C ARG A 199 3.70 -10.78 -17.84
N ARG A 200 4.69 -11.31 -17.09
CA ARG A 200 6.12 -11.01 -17.28
C ARG A 200 6.60 -11.10 -18.74
N CYS A 201 6.12 -12.10 -19.49
CA CYS A 201 6.52 -12.35 -20.87
C CYS A 201 5.48 -11.91 -21.92
N GLY A 202 4.43 -11.18 -21.50
CA GLY A 202 3.32 -10.82 -22.37
C GLY A 202 2.48 -12.02 -22.82
N GLU A 203 1.61 -11.80 -23.80
CA GLU A 203 0.77 -12.86 -24.36
C GLU A 203 1.61 -13.93 -25.07
N TYR A 204 1.24 -15.20 -24.86
CA TYR A 204 1.90 -16.37 -25.44
C TYR A 204 3.39 -16.52 -25.10
N GLY A 205 3.90 -15.81 -24.09
CA GLY A 205 5.26 -15.96 -23.58
C GLY A 205 5.31 -16.82 -22.32
N VAL A 206 6.32 -17.70 -22.23
CA VAL A 206 6.62 -18.49 -21.02
C VAL A 206 7.88 -17.93 -20.37
N CYS A 207 7.80 -17.64 -19.07
CA CYS A 207 8.96 -17.21 -18.29
C CYS A 207 9.70 -18.42 -17.70
N ARG A 208 11.00 -18.51 -17.91
CA ARG A 208 11.90 -19.46 -17.25
C ARG A 208 13.19 -18.75 -16.85
N GLU A 209 13.54 -18.82 -15.57
CA GLU A 209 14.78 -18.19 -15.03
C GLU A 209 14.93 -16.71 -15.42
N GLY A 210 13.81 -15.97 -15.45
CA GLY A 210 13.75 -14.56 -15.84
C GLY A 210 13.79 -14.29 -17.35
N GLN A 211 13.92 -15.33 -18.18
CA GLN A 211 13.92 -15.23 -19.64
C GLN A 211 12.57 -15.62 -20.24
N CYS A 212 12.21 -14.96 -21.33
CA CYS A 212 10.96 -15.19 -22.05
C CYS A 212 11.20 -15.98 -23.33
N SER A 213 10.41 -17.04 -23.54
CA SER A 213 10.42 -17.85 -24.74
C SER A 213 9.01 -18.20 -25.19
N CYS A 214 8.82 -18.49 -26.48
CA CYS A 214 7.56 -19.06 -26.97
C CYS A 214 7.37 -20.50 -26.47
N PRO A 215 6.14 -20.93 -26.15
CA PRO A 215 5.82 -22.33 -25.91
C PRO A 215 6.21 -23.20 -27.11
N THR A 216 6.79 -24.36 -26.85
CA THR A 216 7.07 -25.41 -27.84
C THR A 216 5.88 -26.29 -28.08
#